data_AF-A0A1I7VAA7-F1
#
_entry.id   AF-A0A1I7VAA7-F1
#
_cell.length_a   1.000
_cell.length_b   1.000
_cell.length_c   1.000
_cell.angle_alpha   90.00
_cell.angle_beta   90.00
_cell.angle_gamma   90.00
#
_symmetry.space_group_name_H-M   'P 1'
#
loop_
_entity.id
_entity.type
_entity.pdbx_description
1 polymer ?
#
loop_
_entity_poly.entity_id
_entity_poly.type
_entity_poly.pdbx_seq_one_letter_code
_entity_poly.pdbx_strand_id
1 'polypeptide(L)'
;MFTNDSIALKCDKYDECSSKWLECQDNIYCIQDFVADYIQYRVRMRGNHRTPNLIQPCRQGCENDLIRSVALIFEEKHEEELQKMVEMLCENESFSFNRYIEIMEHFVCIRNETPSQMSYGRLIALIAFTGLIAIRLIDMKCFTEVSMIMSYTSIFLQKRIALTWPHHKRSWSKFFDLARTIIKLNKTEEAESKVERNEWWSAISRFVVFGVLSIAVFTLFKFMLRT
;
A
#
# COMPACT_ATOMS: atom_id res chain seq x y z
N MET A 1 21.90 2.52 -12.16
CA MET A 1 22.70 1.62 -11.32
C MET A 1 22.17 1.76 -9.91
N PHE A 2 21.12 1.00 -9.59
CA PHE A 2 20.31 1.21 -8.38
C PHE A 2 20.83 0.32 -7.24
N THR A 3 21.00 0.93 -6.08
CA THR A 3 21.57 0.38 -4.85
C THR A 3 20.64 -0.64 -4.19
N ASN A 4 20.94 -1.93 -4.37
CA ASN A 4 20.29 -3.05 -3.66
C ASN A 4 20.78 -3.20 -2.20
N ASP A 5 21.88 -2.54 -1.83
CA ASP A 5 22.57 -2.80 -0.55
C ASP A 5 21.90 -2.12 0.67
N SER A 6 21.00 -1.16 0.43
CA SER A 6 20.32 -0.41 1.50
C SER A 6 19.19 -1.22 2.18
N ILE A 7 18.64 -2.23 1.49
CA ILE A 7 17.53 -3.05 1.99
C ILE A 7 18.06 -4.20 2.88
N ALA A 8 19.23 -4.75 2.54
CA ALA A 8 19.87 -5.84 3.28
C ALA A 8 20.25 -5.40 4.71
N LEU A 9 20.84 -4.20 4.85
CA LEU A 9 21.33 -3.68 6.13
C LEU A 9 20.22 -3.30 7.13
N LYS A 10 18.96 -3.17 6.70
CA LYS A 10 17.82 -2.88 7.58
C LYS A 10 17.19 -4.13 8.19
N CYS A 11 17.44 -5.31 7.63
CA CYS A 11 16.76 -6.54 8.06
C CYS A 11 17.34 -7.16 9.33
N ASP A 12 18.63 -6.94 9.63
CA ASP A 12 19.28 -7.48 10.83
C ASP A 12 18.76 -6.85 12.14
N LYS A 13 18.09 -5.70 12.05
CA LYS A 13 17.45 -5.04 13.21
C LYS A 13 16.12 -5.66 13.65
N TYR A 14 15.55 -6.59 12.88
CA TYR A 14 14.21 -7.12 13.17
C TYR A 14 14.19 -8.15 14.30
N ASP A 15 15.29 -8.87 14.56
CA ASP A 15 15.36 -9.84 15.68
C ASP A 15 15.55 -9.14 17.03
N GLU A 16 16.23 -7.99 17.06
CA GLU A 16 16.53 -7.27 18.31
C GLU A 16 15.33 -6.44 18.84
N CYS A 17 14.32 -6.18 18.00
CA CYS A 17 13.13 -5.41 18.39
C CYS A 17 12.09 -6.25 19.16
N SER A 18 12.22 -7.58 19.15
CA SER A 18 11.24 -8.50 19.74
C SER A 18 11.26 -8.56 21.27
N SER A 19 12.35 -8.15 21.92
CA SER A 19 12.59 -8.46 23.34
C SER A 19 12.35 -7.30 24.32
N LYS A 20 12.01 -6.08 23.84
CA LYS A 20 12.05 -4.88 24.68
C LYS A 20 10.73 -4.14 24.93
N TRP A 21 9.58 -4.62 24.44
CA TRP A 21 8.30 -3.88 24.52
C TRP A 21 7.15 -4.63 25.19
N LEU A 22 7.44 -5.59 26.06
CA LEU A 22 6.42 -6.30 26.84
C LEU A 22 5.73 -5.45 27.93
N GLU A 23 6.06 -4.15 28.02
CA GLU A 23 5.45 -3.22 28.97
C GLU A 23 5.04 -1.91 28.26
N CYS A 24 3.96 -1.93 27.49
CA CYS A 24 3.19 -0.73 27.21
C CYS A 24 1.70 -1.07 27.21
N GLN A 25 1.15 -1.14 28.42
CA GLN A 25 -0.30 -1.16 28.66
C GLN A 25 -0.89 0.21 28.29
N ASP A 26 -1.30 0.36 27.03
CA ASP A 26 -2.63 0.82 26.61
C ASP A 26 -2.66 0.89 25.07
N ASN A 27 -3.19 -0.19 24.51
CA ASN A 27 -2.82 -0.76 23.22
C ASN A 27 -3.77 -0.28 22.11
N ILE A 28 -3.71 1.01 21.73
CA ILE A 28 -4.49 1.52 20.59
C ILE A 28 -3.55 2.04 19.52
N TYR A 29 -3.22 1.16 18.56
CA TYR A 29 -2.63 1.60 17.31
C TYR A 29 -3.53 2.65 16.65
N CYS A 30 -2.98 3.84 16.41
CA CYS A 30 -3.69 4.92 15.75
C CYS A 30 -3.56 4.75 14.24
N ILE A 31 -4.67 4.42 13.55
CA ILE A 31 -4.66 4.27 12.09
C ILE A 31 -4.20 5.54 11.36
N GLN A 32 -4.47 6.70 11.95
CA GLN A 32 -4.02 7.98 11.44
C GLN A 32 -2.50 8.03 11.35
N ASP A 33 -1.78 7.50 12.34
CA ASP A 33 -0.32 7.47 12.32
C ASP A 33 0.20 6.62 11.17
N PHE A 34 -0.43 5.47 10.90
CA PHE A 34 -0.02 4.60 9.79
C PHE A 34 -0.28 5.23 8.42
N VAL A 35 -1.43 5.88 8.21
CA VAL A 35 -1.73 6.59 6.96
C VAL A 35 -0.77 7.76 6.75
N ALA A 36 -0.60 8.58 7.79
CA ALA A 36 0.30 9.73 7.80
C ALA A 36 1.75 9.32 7.49
N ASP A 37 2.21 8.29 8.19
CA ASP A 37 3.55 7.73 8.04
C ASP A 37 3.79 7.19 6.63
N TYR A 38 2.83 6.44 6.07
CA TYR A 38 2.97 5.88 4.74
C TYR A 38 3.01 6.96 3.65
N ILE A 39 2.13 7.97 3.73
CA ILE A 39 2.16 9.12 2.81
C ILE A 39 3.53 9.79 2.88
N GLN A 40 4.02 10.10 4.08
CA GLN A 40 5.31 10.74 4.26
C GLN A 40 6.46 9.89 3.70
N TYR A 41 6.42 8.58 3.93
CA TYR A 41 7.39 7.64 3.38
C TYR A 41 7.39 7.63 1.85
N ARG A 42 6.22 7.55 1.22
CA ARG A 42 6.07 7.54 -0.24
C ARG A 42 6.55 8.85 -0.89
N VAL A 43 6.25 9.98 -0.26
CA VAL A 43 6.74 11.30 -0.71
C VAL A 43 8.26 11.39 -0.65
N ARG A 44 8.88 10.89 0.44
CA ARG A 44 10.35 10.86 0.58
C ARG A 44 11.02 9.98 -0.47
N MET A 45 10.44 8.80 -0.76
CA MET A 45 10.95 7.88 -1.78
C MET A 45 11.05 8.51 -3.17
N ARG A 46 10.22 9.52 -3.46
CA ARG A 46 10.22 10.23 -4.74
C ARG A 46 11.30 11.32 -4.87
N GLY A 47 12.08 11.57 -3.82
CA GLY A 47 13.19 12.53 -3.83
C GLY A 47 12.78 14.00 -3.64
N ASN A 48 11.52 14.28 -3.30
CA ASN A 48 11.05 15.66 -3.13
C ASN A 48 11.26 16.14 -1.68
N HIS A 49 12.52 16.44 -1.34
CA HIS A 49 12.93 16.93 0.00
C HIS A 49 12.37 18.30 0.38
N ARG A 50 11.76 19.02 -0.57
CA ARG A 50 11.20 20.37 -0.37
C ARG A 50 9.71 20.38 -0.04
N THR A 51 9.08 19.22 0.03
CA THR A 51 7.70 19.14 0.52
C THR A 51 7.70 19.68 1.96
N PRO A 52 6.83 20.65 2.32
CA PRO A 52 6.69 21.05 3.71
C PRO A 52 6.50 19.80 4.58
N ASN A 53 6.86 19.85 5.86
CA ASN A 53 6.44 18.83 6.81
C ASN A 53 4.91 18.91 6.97
N LEU A 54 4.18 18.48 5.95
CA LEU A 54 2.72 18.54 5.85
C LEU A 54 2.09 17.60 6.87
N ILE A 55 2.82 16.55 7.25
CA ILE A 55 2.31 15.41 8.00
C ILE A 55 3.42 14.93 8.92
N GLN A 56 3.22 15.09 10.22
CA GLN A 56 4.09 14.50 11.24
C GLN A 56 3.31 13.37 11.91
N PRO A 57 3.72 12.10 11.73
CA PRO A 57 3.09 11.00 12.47
C PRO A 57 3.34 11.19 13.97
N CYS A 58 2.35 10.90 14.81
CA CYS A 58 2.47 11.08 16.25
C CYS A 58 3.44 10.05 16.86
N ARG A 59 3.56 8.87 16.25
CA ARG A 59 4.43 7.78 16.68
C ARG A 59 5.12 7.10 15.49
N GLN A 60 6.42 6.85 15.64
CA GLN A 60 7.19 6.00 14.73
C GLN A 60 7.57 4.73 15.49
N GLY A 61 7.04 3.59 15.05
CA GLY A 61 7.31 2.26 15.60
C GLY A 61 7.71 1.26 14.51
N CYS A 62 8.17 0.08 14.92
CA CYS A 62 8.53 -1.00 13.98
C CYS A 62 7.32 -1.50 13.18
N GLU A 63 6.11 -1.27 13.68
CA GLU A 63 4.85 -1.56 13.00
C GLU A 63 4.64 -0.69 11.76
N ASN A 64 5.11 0.56 11.78
CA ASN A 64 5.06 1.43 10.61
C ASN A 64 5.91 0.83 9.48
N ASP A 65 7.07 0.26 9.80
CA ASP A 65 7.93 -0.40 8.81
C ASP A 65 7.27 -1.64 8.19
N LEU A 66 6.49 -2.40 8.97
CA LEU A 66 5.71 -3.52 8.45
C LEU A 66 4.64 -3.05 7.47
N ILE A 67 3.91 -1.97 7.80
CA ILE A 67 2.90 -1.41 6.90
C ILE A 67 3.53 -0.88 5.62
N ARG A 68 4.63 -0.11 5.73
CA ARG A 68 5.39 0.39 4.57
C ARG A 68 5.79 -0.75 3.64
N SER A 69 6.36 -1.81 4.20
CA SER A 69 6.86 -2.95 3.43
C SER A 69 5.73 -3.67 2.70
N VAL A 70 4.64 -4.01 3.39
CA VAL A 70 3.52 -4.73 2.77
C VAL A 70 2.76 -3.84 1.77
N ALA A 71 2.63 -2.54 2.04
CA ALA A 71 2.02 -1.62 1.09
C ALA A 71 2.86 -1.43 -0.17
N LEU A 72 4.20 -1.38 -0.07
CA LEU A 72 5.07 -1.38 -1.25
C LEU A 72 4.97 -2.67 -2.06
N ILE A 73 4.93 -3.83 -1.40
CA ILE A 73 4.72 -5.12 -2.08
C ILE A 73 3.37 -5.11 -2.81
N PHE A 74 2.33 -4.55 -2.17
CA PHE A 74 1.02 -4.41 -2.80
C PHE A 74 1.07 -3.47 -4.01
N GLU A 75 1.75 -2.32 -3.90
CA GLU A 75 1.94 -1.40 -5.03
C GLU A 75 2.64 -2.08 -6.20
N GLU A 76 3.72 -2.82 -5.96
CA GLU A 76 4.47 -3.52 -7.01
C GLU A 76 3.62 -4.60 -7.70
N LYS A 77 2.85 -5.38 -6.93
CA LYS A 77 1.99 -6.45 -7.49
C LYS A 77 0.76 -5.94 -8.22
N HIS A 78 0.37 -4.67 -8.04
CA HIS A 78 -0.86 -4.07 -8.59
C HIS A 78 -0.60 -2.72 -9.26
N GLU A 79 0.62 -2.51 -9.78
CA GLU A 79 1.09 -1.22 -10.29
C GLU A 79 0.17 -0.69 -11.40
N GLU A 80 -0.15 -1.53 -12.39
CA GLU A 80 -0.96 -1.13 -13.53
C GLU A 80 -2.37 -0.70 -13.12
N GLU A 81 -3.04 -1.45 -12.23
CA GLU A 81 -4.39 -1.13 -11.78
C GLU A 81 -4.41 0.13 -10.91
N LEU A 82 -3.45 0.27 -10.00
CA LEU A 82 -3.32 1.44 -9.14
C LEU A 82 -3.04 2.69 -9.96
N GLN A 83 -2.14 2.61 -10.94
CA GLN A 83 -1.81 3.73 -11.81
C GLN A 83 -3.01 4.18 -12.64
N LYS A 84 -3.78 3.26 -13.21
CA LYS A 84 -5.04 3.58 -13.90
C LYS A 84 -6.04 4.28 -12.99
N MET A 85 -6.19 3.83 -11.74
CA MET A 85 -7.06 4.48 -10.76
C MET A 85 -6.60 5.90 -10.41
N VAL A 86 -5.28 6.11 -10.26
CA VAL A 86 -4.68 7.43 -10.02
C VAL A 86 -4.93 8.36 -11.22
N GLU A 87 -4.73 7.87 -12.43
CA GLU A 87 -4.94 8.64 -13.67
C GLU A 87 -6.41 9.05 -13.85
N MET A 88 -7.36 8.14 -13.60
CA MET A 88 -8.79 8.46 -13.65
C MET A 88 -9.21 9.49 -12.60
N LEU A 89 -8.57 9.49 -11.43
CA LEU A 89 -8.92 10.41 -10.34
C LEU A 89 -8.28 11.80 -10.50
N CYS A 90 -7.15 11.86 -11.20
CA CYS A 90 -6.39 13.10 -11.46
C CYS A 90 -6.41 13.47 -12.95
N GLU A 91 -7.49 13.14 -13.66
CA GLU A 91 -7.64 13.39 -15.10
C GLU A 91 -7.57 14.90 -15.38
N ASN A 92 -6.88 15.28 -16.46
CA ASN A 92 -6.68 16.68 -16.89
C ASN A 92 -6.08 17.60 -15.81
N GLU A 93 -5.22 17.06 -14.93
CA GLU A 93 -4.62 17.81 -13.81
C GLU A 93 -5.66 18.42 -12.86
N SER A 94 -6.84 17.79 -12.76
CA SER A 94 -7.88 18.16 -11.83
C SER A 94 -8.14 17.02 -10.83
N PHE A 95 -8.30 17.35 -9.56
CA PHE A 95 -8.62 16.37 -8.52
C PHE A 95 -10.03 16.62 -7.98
N SER A 96 -10.83 15.56 -7.90
CA SER A 96 -12.15 15.59 -7.27
C SER A 96 -12.17 14.77 -5.99
N PHE A 97 -12.34 15.44 -4.86
CA PHE A 97 -12.44 14.77 -3.56
C PHE A 97 -13.67 13.87 -3.45
N ASN A 98 -14.79 14.24 -4.10
CA ASN A 98 -15.97 13.39 -4.15
C ASN A 98 -15.70 12.08 -4.90
N ARG A 99 -14.94 12.15 -6.01
CA ARG A 99 -14.54 10.95 -6.76
C ARG A 99 -13.59 10.06 -5.94
N TYR A 100 -12.71 10.67 -5.15
CA TYR A 100 -11.87 9.95 -4.20
C TYR A 100 -12.72 9.16 -3.18
N ILE A 101 -13.74 9.80 -2.61
CA ILE A 101 -14.68 9.15 -1.68
C ILE A 101 -15.39 7.97 -2.35
N GLU A 102 -15.91 8.13 -3.56
CA GLU A 102 -16.57 7.05 -4.30
C GLU A 102 -15.64 5.84 -4.49
N ILE A 103 -14.39 6.08 -4.88
CA ILE A 103 -13.39 5.01 -5.05
C ILE A 103 -13.15 4.30 -3.71
N MET A 104 -12.94 5.06 -2.62
CA MET A 104 -12.75 4.52 -1.26
C MET A 104 -13.92 3.62 -0.82
N GLU A 105 -15.16 4.00 -1.15
CA GLU A 105 -16.35 3.21 -0.84
C GLU A 105 -16.43 1.93 -1.69
N HIS A 106 -16.04 1.99 -2.97
CA HIS A 106 -15.98 0.83 -3.85
C HIS A 106 -15.00 -0.25 -3.39
N PHE A 107 -13.89 0.12 -2.73
CA PHE A 107 -12.96 -0.85 -2.14
C PHE A 107 -13.61 -1.75 -1.07
N VAL A 108 -14.68 -1.27 -0.43
CA VAL A 108 -15.34 -1.99 0.66
C VAL A 108 -16.70 -2.56 0.23
N CYS A 109 -17.41 -1.90 -0.69
CA CYS A 109 -18.71 -2.32 -1.19
C CYS A 109 -18.60 -3.27 -2.40
N ILE A 110 -18.16 -4.51 -2.16
CA ILE A 110 -18.33 -5.58 -3.16
C ILE A 110 -19.77 -6.09 -3.07
N ARG A 111 -20.49 -6.10 -4.21
CA ARG A 111 -21.94 -6.37 -4.33
C ARG A 111 -22.45 -7.66 -3.66
N ASN A 112 -21.56 -8.56 -3.22
CA ASN A 112 -21.90 -9.85 -2.63
C ASN A 112 -21.39 -10.05 -1.18
N GLU A 113 -20.76 -9.06 -0.56
CA GLU A 113 -20.31 -9.15 0.84
C GLU A 113 -21.13 -8.23 1.74
N THR A 114 -22.10 -8.81 2.45
CA THR A 114 -22.79 -8.16 3.56
C THR A 114 -22.43 -8.87 4.88
N PRO A 115 -21.96 -8.12 5.91
CA PRO A 115 -21.58 -6.71 5.87
C PRO A 115 -20.28 -6.48 5.10
N SER A 116 -20.16 -5.32 4.47
CA SER A 116 -18.95 -4.78 3.85
C SER A 116 -17.78 -4.78 4.86
N GLN A 117 -16.84 -5.73 4.71
CA GLN A 117 -15.83 -6.02 5.75
C GLN A 117 -14.53 -5.21 5.53
N MET A 118 -13.85 -4.79 6.59
CA MET A 118 -12.46 -4.33 6.48
C MET A 118 -11.52 -5.53 6.64
N SER A 119 -11.06 -6.11 5.53
CA SER A 119 -9.99 -7.12 5.53
C SER A 119 -8.62 -6.47 5.64
N TYR A 120 -7.59 -7.25 5.99
CA TYR A 120 -6.21 -6.76 6.01
C TYR A 120 -5.73 -6.33 4.61
N GLY A 121 -6.16 -7.04 3.55
CA GLY A 121 -5.88 -6.66 2.18
C GLY A 121 -6.51 -5.32 1.80
N ARG A 122 -7.79 -5.10 2.14
CA ARG A 122 -8.47 -3.81 1.92
C ARG A 122 -7.79 -2.66 2.67
N LEU A 123 -7.37 -2.91 3.91
CA LEU A 123 -6.62 -1.93 4.70
C LEU A 123 -5.34 -1.49 3.97
N ILE A 124 -4.53 -2.45 3.55
CA ILE A 124 -3.28 -2.15 2.83
C ILE A 124 -3.54 -1.49 1.49
N ALA A 125 -4.50 -1.98 0.71
CA ALA A 125 -4.84 -1.44 -0.59
C ALA A 125 -5.23 0.04 -0.52
N LEU A 126 -6.03 0.40 0.49
CA LEU A 126 -6.44 1.79 0.73
C LEU A 126 -5.26 2.66 1.16
N ILE A 127 -4.40 2.18 2.08
CA ILE A 127 -3.19 2.93 2.50
C ILE A 127 -2.25 3.15 1.30
N ALA A 128 -2.00 2.10 0.51
CA ALA A 128 -1.18 2.15 -0.70
C ALA A 128 -1.74 3.17 -1.71
N PHE A 129 -3.03 3.06 -2.03
CA PHE A 129 -3.71 3.97 -2.94
C PHE A 129 -3.64 5.43 -2.49
N THR A 130 -3.91 5.70 -1.21
CA THR A 130 -3.79 7.07 -0.66
C THR A 130 -2.37 7.61 -0.79
N GLY A 131 -1.34 6.78 -0.59
CA GLY A 131 0.06 7.16 -0.78
C GLY A 131 0.37 7.58 -2.22
N LEU A 132 -0.14 6.83 -3.20
CA LEU A 132 0.03 7.15 -4.62
C LEU A 132 -0.71 8.44 -5.04
N ILE A 133 -1.95 8.63 -4.57
CA ILE A 133 -2.69 9.88 -4.81
C ILE A 133 -1.98 11.06 -4.15
N ALA A 134 -1.47 10.91 -2.93
CA ALA A 134 -0.74 11.97 -2.26
C ALA A 134 0.49 12.43 -3.06
N ILE A 135 1.23 11.48 -3.64
CA ILE A 135 2.33 11.80 -4.56
C ILE A 135 1.83 12.63 -5.74
N ARG A 136 0.74 12.22 -6.39
CA ARG A 136 0.20 12.90 -7.56
C ARG A 136 -0.32 14.30 -7.23
N LEU A 137 -0.97 14.48 -6.09
CA LEU A 137 -1.43 15.78 -5.62
C LEU A 137 -0.26 16.73 -5.30
N ILE A 138 0.84 16.21 -4.77
CA ILE A 138 2.06 17.00 -4.54
C ILE A 138 2.65 17.49 -5.86
N ASP A 139 2.63 16.69 -6.92
CA ASP A 139 3.03 17.16 -8.27
C ASP A 139 2.20 18.32 -8.76
N MET A 140 0.90 18.24 -8.50
CA MET A 140 -0.08 19.26 -8.87
C MET A 140 -0.06 20.47 -7.92
N LYS A 141 0.80 20.45 -6.89
CA LYS A 141 0.89 21.46 -5.81
C LYS A 141 -0.41 21.60 -4.99
N CYS A 142 -1.22 20.56 -4.97
CA CYS A 142 -2.49 20.43 -4.23
C CYS A 142 -2.26 19.95 -2.79
N PHE A 143 -1.56 20.74 -1.97
CA PHE A 143 -1.17 20.34 -0.62
C PHE A 143 -2.33 20.27 0.39
N THR A 144 -3.37 21.08 0.17
CA THR A 144 -4.58 21.06 1.00
C THR A 144 -5.32 19.74 0.81
N GLU A 145 -5.41 19.28 -0.43
CA GLU A 145 -6.04 18.03 -0.83
C GLU A 145 -5.31 16.83 -0.23
N VAL A 146 -3.97 16.86 -0.14
CA VAL A 146 -3.18 15.83 0.56
C VAL A 146 -3.62 15.68 2.02
N SER A 147 -3.84 16.81 2.72
CA SER A 147 -4.31 16.81 4.10
C SER A 147 -5.75 16.29 4.22
N MET A 148 -6.61 16.62 3.24
CA MET A 148 -7.98 16.14 3.17
C MET A 148 -8.05 14.62 2.97
N ILE A 149 -7.30 14.07 1.99
CA ILE A 149 -7.31 12.62 1.74
C ILE A 149 -6.72 11.86 2.92
N MET A 150 -5.67 12.37 3.58
CA MET A 150 -5.10 11.72 4.76
C MET A 150 -6.14 11.64 5.88
N SER A 151 -6.79 12.77 6.19
CA SER A 151 -7.78 12.86 7.26
C SER A 151 -8.98 11.95 6.98
N TYR A 152 -9.51 12.01 5.76
CA TYR A 152 -10.64 11.18 5.35
C TYR A 152 -10.31 9.70 5.42
N THR A 153 -9.17 9.27 4.85
CA THR A 153 -8.74 7.87 4.84
C THR A 153 -8.59 7.33 6.25
N SER A 154 -7.96 8.12 7.13
CA SER A 154 -7.77 7.75 8.53
C SER A 154 -9.11 7.51 9.22
N ILE A 155 -10.05 8.46 9.11
CA ILE A 155 -11.39 8.35 9.71
C ILE A 155 -12.18 7.18 9.10
N PHE A 156 -12.11 7.01 7.78
CA PHE A 156 -12.80 5.95 7.06
C PHE A 156 -12.33 4.57 7.52
N LEU A 157 -11.01 4.36 7.53
CA LEU A 157 -10.41 3.12 8.01
C LEU A 157 -10.71 2.88 9.49
N GLN A 158 -10.58 3.90 10.34
CA GLN A 158 -10.87 3.79 11.78
C GLN A 158 -12.30 3.28 12.03
N LYS A 159 -13.28 3.92 11.38
CA LYS A 159 -14.69 3.53 11.51
C LYS A 159 -14.91 2.09 11.05
N ARG A 160 -14.35 1.71 9.91
CA ARG A 160 -14.54 0.35 9.34
C ARG A 160 -13.84 -0.73 10.15
N ILE A 161 -12.65 -0.46 10.68
CA ILE A 161 -11.93 -1.36 11.59
C ILE A 161 -12.75 -1.59 12.86
N ALA A 162 -13.18 -0.50 13.52
CA ALA A 162 -13.95 -0.58 14.75
C ALA A 162 -15.27 -1.36 14.56
N LEU A 163 -15.93 -1.17 13.41
CA LEU A 163 -17.19 -1.83 13.11
C LEU A 163 -17.05 -3.29 12.70
N THR A 164 -15.96 -3.72 12.07
CA THR A 164 -15.90 -5.04 11.41
C THR A 164 -14.90 -6.01 12.03
N TRP A 165 -13.77 -5.53 12.55
CA TRP A 165 -12.73 -6.41 13.07
C TRP A 165 -13.14 -7.26 14.26
N PRO A 166 -13.91 -6.75 15.25
CA PRO A 166 -14.37 -7.54 16.38
C PRO A 166 -15.20 -8.76 15.95
N HIS A 167 -16.12 -8.59 14.99
CA HIS A 167 -16.97 -9.67 14.50
C HIS A 167 -16.21 -10.76 13.73
N HIS A 168 -15.09 -10.40 13.11
CA HIS A 168 -14.27 -11.33 12.32
C HIS A 168 -13.02 -11.80 13.04
N LYS A 169 -12.91 -11.57 14.36
CA LYS A 169 -11.75 -11.96 15.19
C LYS A 169 -10.41 -11.43 14.61
N ARG A 170 -10.44 -10.25 13.99
CA ARG A 170 -9.26 -9.56 13.43
C ARG A 170 -8.64 -8.65 14.49
N SER A 171 -7.33 -8.48 14.44
CA SER A 171 -6.58 -7.62 15.35
C SER A 171 -5.28 -7.16 14.71
N TRP A 172 -4.72 -6.07 15.21
CA TRP A 172 -3.42 -5.56 14.76
C TRP A 172 -2.30 -6.59 14.95
N SER A 173 -2.29 -7.32 16.07
CA SER A 173 -1.32 -8.41 16.30
C SER A 173 -1.34 -9.43 15.15
N LYS A 174 -2.52 -9.95 14.81
CA LYS A 174 -2.68 -10.93 13.71
C LYS A 174 -2.30 -10.34 12.36
N PHE A 175 -2.60 -9.06 12.14
CA PHE A 175 -2.16 -8.35 10.96
C PHE A 175 -0.62 -8.32 10.86
N PHE A 176 0.09 -7.99 11.93
CA PHE A 176 1.55 -7.92 11.92
C PHE A 176 2.22 -9.29 11.78
N ASP A 177 1.63 -10.36 12.32
CA ASP A 177 2.08 -11.74 12.07
C ASP A 177 1.99 -12.09 10.58
N LEU A 178 0.86 -11.76 9.95
CA LEU A 178 0.66 -11.97 8.52
C LEU A 178 1.59 -11.07 7.68
N ALA A 179 1.79 -9.82 8.07
CA ALA A 179 2.68 -8.89 7.39
C ALA A 179 4.12 -9.44 7.33
N ARG A 180 4.64 -9.91 8.47
CA ARG A 180 5.97 -10.57 8.52
C ARG A 180 6.05 -11.78 7.61
N THR A 181 4.98 -12.58 7.56
CA THR A 181 4.91 -13.75 6.69
C THR A 181 4.94 -13.35 5.21
N ILE A 182 4.13 -12.36 4.81
CA ILE A 182 4.09 -11.84 3.44
C ILE A 182 5.46 -11.31 3.02
N ILE A 183 6.12 -10.52 3.87
CA ILE A 183 7.45 -9.96 3.59
C ILE A 183 8.47 -11.09 3.38
N LYS A 184 8.44 -12.14 4.22
CA LYS A 184 9.33 -13.28 4.08
C LYS A 184 9.08 -14.04 2.78
N LEU A 185 7.81 -14.32 2.47
CA LEU A 185 7.42 -15.00 1.23
C LEU A 185 7.81 -14.20 -0.02
N ASN A 186 7.60 -12.88 -0.02
CA ASN A 186 7.97 -12.02 -1.16
C ASN A 186 9.48 -12.02 -1.39
N LYS A 187 10.29 -12.01 -0.33
CA LYS A 187 11.76 -12.12 -0.46
C LYS A 187 12.19 -13.45 -1.08
N THR A 188 11.53 -14.54 -0.69
CA THR A 188 11.79 -15.86 -1.28
C THR A 188 11.37 -15.89 -2.75
N GLU A 189 10.16 -15.42 -3.08
CA GLU A 189 9.64 -15.32 -4.44
C GLU A 189 10.52 -14.43 -5.34
N GLU A 190 11.02 -13.30 -4.82
CA GLU A 190 11.97 -12.45 -5.53
C GLU A 190 13.33 -13.12 -5.74
N ALA A 191 13.81 -13.90 -4.77
CA ALA A 191 15.07 -14.62 -4.90
C ALA A 191 14.95 -15.76 -5.93
N GLU A 192 13.86 -16.52 -5.87
CA GLU A 192 13.54 -17.60 -6.81
C GLU A 192 13.30 -17.04 -8.22
N SER A 193 12.50 -15.99 -8.37
CA SER A 193 12.30 -15.33 -9.67
C SER A 193 13.57 -14.67 -10.20
N LYS A 194 14.47 -14.16 -9.35
CA LYS A 194 15.80 -13.69 -9.81
C LYS A 194 16.66 -14.86 -10.29
N VAL A 195 16.61 -16.01 -9.63
CA VAL A 195 17.30 -17.23 -10.08
C VAL A 195 16.71 -17.73 -11.39
N GLU A 196 15.39 -17.96 -11.46
CA GLU A 196 14.70 -18.38 -12.68
C GLU A 196 14.86 -17.37 -13.80
N ARG A 197 14.78 -16.07 -13.54
CA ARG A 197 15.01 -15.01 -14.53
C ARG A 197 16.47 -14.98 -14.95
N ASN A 198 17.45 -15.20 -14.07
CA ASN A 198 18.85 -15.30 -14.46
C ASN A 198 19.13 -16.57 -15.29
N GLU A 199 18.49 -17.69 -14.94
CA GLU A 199 18.52 -18.93 -15.72
C GLU A 199 17.82 -18.74 -17.08
N TRP A 200 16.68 -18.05 -17.10
CA TRP A 200 15.90 -17.74 -18.30
C TRP A 200 16.59 -16.68 -19.17
N TRP A 201 17.28 -15.68 -18.62
CA TRP A 201 18.17 -14.79 -19.38
C TRP A 201 19.43 -15.53 -19.87
N SER A 202 19.94 -16.51 -19.13
CA SER A 202 21.01 -17.39 -19.62
C SER A 202 20.54 -18.33 -20.75
N ALA A 203 19.23 -18.63 -20.79
CA ALA A 203 18.58 -19.41 -21.84
C ALA A 203 18.12 -18.53 -23.03
N ILE A 204 17.67 -17.31 -22.80
CA ILE A 204 17.26 -16.31 -23.81
C ILE A 204 18.46 -15.63 -24.45
N SER A 205 19.60 -15.57 -23.76
CA SER A 205 20.90 -15.39 -24.41
C SER A 205 21.12 -16.35 -25.59
N ARG A 206 20.33 -17.44 -25.69
CA ARG A 206 20.31 -18.35 -26.84
C ARG A 206 19.08 -18.24 -27.74
N PHE A 207 17.94 -17.66 -27.32
CA PHE A 207 16.74 -17.54 -28.15
C PHE A 207 15.86 -16.33 -27.78
N VAL A 208 15.86 -15.29 -28.62
CA VAL A 208 14.97 -14.12 -28.55
C VAL A 208 13.87 -14.27 -29.59
N VAL A 209 12.62 -14.62 -29.22
CA VAL A 209 11.40 -14.45 -30.07
C VAL A 209 10.11 -14.50 -29.22
N PHE A 210 9.38 -13.36 -29.10
CA PHE A 210 7.95 -13.08 -28.75
C PHE A 210 7.22 -13.86 -27.62
N GLY A 211 6.29 -13.34 -26.81
CA GLY A 211 5.31 -12.24 -26.92
C GLY A 211 3.89 -12.80 -26.62
N VAL A 212 3.05 -12.03 -25.90
CA VAL A 212 1.59 -12.21 -25.65
C VAL A 212 1.16 -12.91 -24.33
N LEU A 213 0.63 -12.12 -23.38
CA LEU A 213 -0.27 -12.60 -22.31
C LEU A 213 -1.13 -11.46 -21.69
N SER A 214 -1.70 -10.57 -22.51
CA SER A 214 -2.47 -9.39 -22.04
C SER A 214 -4.01 -9.51 -22.16
N ILE A 215 -4.56 -10.68 -22.49
CA ILE A 215 -5.97 -10.77 -22.96
C ILE A 215 -6.99 -11.07 -21.83
N ALA A 216 -6.59 -11.67 -20.71
CA ALA A 216 -7.56 -12.12 -19.69
C ALA A 216 -8.07 -11.00 -18.75
N VAL A 217 -7.29 -9.93 -18.54
CA VAL A 217 -7.66 -8.82 -17.64
C VAL A 217 -8.67 -7.85 -18.29
N PHE A 218 -8.76 -7.85 -19.62
CA PHE A 218 -9.58 -6.91 -20.39
C PHE A 218 -11.10 -7.14 -20.25
N THR A 219 -11.53 -8.35 -19.90
CA THR A 219 -12.97 -8.69 -19.80
C THR A 219 -13.60 -8.23 -18.49
N LEU A 220 -12.84 -8.20 -17.38
CA LEU A 220 -13.34 -7.74 -16.09
C LEU A 220 -13.53 -6.20 -16.06
N PHE A 221 -12.64 -5.47 -16.75
CA PHE A 221 -12.65 -4.00 -16.74
C PHE A 221 -13.77 -3.39 -17.59
N LYS A 222 -14.17 -4.06 -18.69
CA LYS A 222 -15.28 -3.58 -19.54
C LYS A 222 -16.65 -3.74 -18.89
N PHE A 223 -16.80 -4.65 -17.92
CA PHE A 223 -18.04 -4.83 -17.15
C PHE A 223 -18.23 -3.74 -16.10
N MET A 224 -17.13 -3.24 -15.51
CA MET A 224 -17.14 -2.20 -14.48
C MET A 224 -17.45 -0.79 -15.00
N LEU A 225 -17.23 -0.53 -16.29
CA LEU A 225 -17.47 0.78 -16.91
C LEU A 225 -18.87 0.97 -17.52
N ARG A 226 -19.75 -0.04 -17.44
CA ARG A 226 -21.07 -0.02 -18.13
C ARG A 226 -22.30 -0.10 -17.22
N THR A 227 -22.14 0.15 -15.92
CA THR A 227 -23.25 0.37 -14.98
C THR A 227 -22.91 1.52 -14.06
#